data_AF-A0A376DW05-F1
#
_entry.id   AF-A0A376DW05-F1
#
_cell.length_a   1.000
_cell.length_b   1.000
_cell.length_c   1.000
_cell.angle_alpha   90.00
_cell.angle_beta   90.00
_cell.angle_gamma   90.00
#
_symmetry.space_group_name_H-M   'P 1'
#
loop_
_entity.id
_entity.type
_entity.pdbx_description
1 polymer ?
#
loop_
_entity_poly.entity_id
_entity_poly.type
_entity_poly.pdbx_seq_one_letter_code
_entity_poly.pdbx_strand_id
1 'polypeptide(L)'
;MTRKILLLCLLQCFVLGFSQKLRPVAQKISDYHAEKNTFQKYDLFDVNKSTQKLAEYKRAATDITVMNVKSAQLKRLVAEKPDYLEISFPFEGDKQITVELYKNQIFTNDFKVVTNKGEIVNYTPGAYYIGIVKGDDTSIAAFSFFNGDIVGVASTSELGNVVLGKAKKC
;
A
#
# COMPACT_ATOMS: atom_id res chain seq x y z
N MET A 1 0.21 -40.26 40.25
CA MET A 1 0.21 -40.34 38.77
C MET A 1 -0.79 -39.35 38.14
N THR A 2 -1.98 -39.20 38.73
CA THR A 2 -3.04 -38.24 38.35
C THR A 2 -2.63 -36.77 38.27
N ARG A 3 -1.78 -36.27 39.18
CA ARG A 3 -1.32 -34.86 39.18
C ARG A 3 -0.41 -34.49 38.00
N LYS A 4 0.35 -35.45 37.45
CA LYS A 4 1.20 -35.24 36.25
C LYS A 4 0.39 -35.23 34.95
N ILE A 5 -0.70 -35.99 34.90
CA ILE A 5 -1.63 -36.02 33.76
C ILE A 5 -2.41 -34.70 33.66
N LEU A 6 -2.83 -34.14 34.81
CA LEU A 6 -3.54 -32.86 34.85
C LEU A 6 -2.67 -31.69 34.35
N LEU A 7 -1.37 -31.67 34.70
CA LEU A 7 -0.42 -30.67 34.20
C LEU A 7 -0.18 -30.80 32.68
N LEU A 8 -0.20 -32.02 32.13
CA LEU A 8 0.00 -32.25 30.70
C LEU A 8 -1.21 -31.74 29.89
N CYS A 9 -2.44 -31.92 30.40
CA CYS A 9 -3.66 -31.40 29.78
C CYS A 9 -3.74 -29.86 29.82
N LEU A 10 -3.31 -29.22 30.91
CA LEU A 10 -3.24 -27.75 31.00
C LEU A 10 -2.23 -27.14 30.03
N LEU A 11 -1.13 -27.84 29.75
CA LEU A 11 -0.13 -27.41 28.77
C LEU A 11 -0.64 -27.51 27.33
N GLN A 12 -1.47 -28.52 27.03
CA GLN A 12 -2.08 -28.71 25.70
C GLN A 12 -3.17 -27.68 25.37
N CYS A 13 -3.90 -27.17 26.36
CA CYS A 13 -4.88 -26.10 26.14
C CYS A 13 -4.25 -24.74 25.80
N PHE A 14 -3.01 -24.48 26.25
CA PHE A 14 -2.30 -23.23 25.92
C PHE A 14 -1.82 -23.16 24.46
N VAL A 15 -1.57 -24.30 23.82
CA VAL A 15 -1.05 -24.36 22.44
C VAL A 15 -2.14 -24.23 21.37
N LEU A 16 -3.41 -24.41 21.73
CA LEU A 16 -4.55 -24.39 20.80
C LEU A 16 -5.36 -23.08 20.83
N GLY A 17 -4.95 -22.10 21.65
CA GLY A 17 -5.77 -20.94 22.02
C GLY A 17 -5.62 -19.66 21.18
N PHE A 18 -4.74 -19.60 20.16
CA PHE A 18 -4.49 -18.35 19.44
C PHE A 18 -4.51 -18.52 17.92
N SER A 19 -5.71 -18.61 17.34
CA SER A 19 -5.90 -18.21 15.94
C SER A 19 -6.36 -16.76 15.92
N GLN A 20 -5.42 -15.81 15.94
CA GLN A 20 -5.76 -14.41 15.69
C GLN A 20 -6.27 -14.30 14.25
N LYS A 21 -7.56 -13.99 14.08
CA LYS A 21 -8.16 -13.80 12.76
C LYS A 21 -7.56 -12.55 12.12
N LEU A 22 -6.82 -12.72 11.03
CA LEU A 22 -6.27 -11.60 10.27
C LEU A 22 -7.41 -10.72 9.73
N ARG A 23 -7.10 -9.44 9.53
CA ARG A 23 -8.01 -8.52 8.82
C ARG A 23 -8.19 -8.98 7.37
N PRO A 24 -9.34 -8.71 6.72
CA PRO A 24 -9.62 -9.26 5.39
C PRO A 24 -8.56 -8.95 4.32
N VAL A 25 -7.96 -7.76 4.36
CA VAL A 25 -6.89 -7.37 3.43
C VAL A 25 -5.60 -8.12 3.71
N ALA A 26 -5.18 -8.20 4.97
CA ALA A 26 -4.01 -8.97 5.40
C ALA A 26 -4.18 -10.47 5.10
N GLN A 27 -5.38 -11.02 5.32
CA GLN A 27 -5.69 -12.41 4.98
C GLN A 27 -5.46 -12.69 3.49
N LYS A 28 -5.94 -11.82 2.58
CA LYS A 28 -5.71 -11.98 1.14
C LYS A 28 -4.23 -11.95 0.75
N ILE A 29 -3.44 -11.09 1.41
CA ILE A 29 -1.99 -11.02 1.20
C ILE A 29 -1.32 -12.30 1.71
N SER A 30 -1.73 -12.79 2.89
CA SER A 30 -1.25 -14.05 3.48
C SER A 30 -1.56 -15.26 2.58
N ASP A 31 -2.80 -15.35 2.06
CA ASP A 31 -3.22 -16.42 1.15
C ASP A 31 -2.36 -16.42 -0.13
N TYR A 32 -2.09 -15.24 -0.68
CA TYR A 32 -1.22 -15.09 -1.85
C TYR A 32 0.22 -15.55 -1.59
N HIS A 33 0.79 -15.21 -0.43
CA HIS A 33 2.10 -15.71 -0.02
C HIS A 33 2.10 -17.23 0.15
N ALA A 34 1.03 -17.81 0.69
CA ALA A 34 0.90 -19.27 0.89
C ALA A 34 0.86 -20.04 -0.45
N GLU A 35 0.30 -19.43 -1.49
CA GLU A 35 0.32 -19.95 -2.86
C GLU A 35 1.70 -19.87 -3.55
N LYS A 36 2.73 -19.35 -2.86
CA LYS A 36 4.10 -19.12 -3.37
C LYS A 36 4.16 -18.20 -4.60
N ASN A 37 3.16 -17.35 -4.76
CA ASN A 37 3.18 -16.34 -5.78
C ASN A 37 4.16 -15.22 -5.39
N THR A 38 4.66 -14.48 -6.38
CA THR A 38 5.64 -13.41 -6.17
C THR A 38 5.07 -12.04 -6.49
N PHE A 39 5.12 -11.12 -5.53
CA PHE A 39 4.79 -9.72 -5.78
C PHE A 39 5.73 -9.11 -6.81
N GLN A 40 5.17 -8.55 -7.89
CA GLN A 40 5.99 -7.86 -8.89
C GLN A 40 6.49 -6.54 -8.29
N LYS A 41 7.81 -6.37 -8.26
CA LYS A 41 8.44 -5.20 -7.65
C LYS A 41 8.53 -4.04 -8.63
N TYR A 42 8.11 -2.85 -8.19
CA TYR A 42 8.32 -1.61 -8.92
C TYR A 42 9.11 -0.62 -8.09
N ASP A 43 10.29 -0.27 -8.60
CA ASP A 43 11.09 0.83 -8.08
C ASP A 43 10.61 2.14 -8.71
N LEU A 44 9.70 2.83 -8.00
CA LEU A 44 9.01 4.01 -8.53
C LEU A 44 9.68 5.34 -8.17
N PHE A 45 10.60 5.35 -7.20
CA PHE A 45 11.06 6.58 -6.57
C PHE A 45 12.58 6.67 -6.51
N ASP A 46 13.09 7.89 -6.66
CA ASP A 46 14.44 8.30 -6.25
C ASP A 46 14.34 9.36 -5.16
N VAL A 47 15.14 9.23 -4.10
CA VAL A 47 15.22 10.25 -3.05
C VAL A 47 15.73 11.55 -3.66
N ASN A 48 14.95 12.63 -3.54
CA ASN A 48 15.37 13.94 -4.02
C ASN A 48 16.04 14.70 -2.87
N LYS A 49 17.37 14.84 -2.93
CA LYS A 49 18.16 15.60 -1.95
C LYS A 49 18.21 17.11 -2.21
N SER A 50 17.39 17.63 -3.13
CA SER A 50 17.34 19.07 -3.42
C SER A 50 16.82 19.85 -2.21
N THR A 51 17.72 20.59 -1.58
CA THR A 51 17.47 21.39 -0.38
C THR A 51 16.52 22.55 -0.61
N GLN A 52 16.43 23.09 -1.82
CA GLN A 52 15.65 24.30 -2.11
C GLN A 52 14.14 24.08 -1.99
N LYS A 53 13.61 22.98 -2.53
CA LYS A 53 12.17 22.66 -2.44
C LYS A 53 11.77 22.07 -1.09
N LEU A 54 12.70 21.41 -0.41
CA LEU A 54 12.45 20.81 0.89
C LEU A 54 12.05 21.86 1.94
N ALA A 55 12.70 23.02 1.95
CA ALA A 55 12.39 24.10 2.89
C ALA A 55 10.95 24.63 2.71
N GLU A 56 10.48 24.72 1.47
CA GLU A 56 9.12 25.13 1.15
C GLU A 56 8.09 24.09 1.58
N TYR A 57 8.33 22.82 1.26
CA TYR A 57 7.44 21.72 1.61
C TYR A 57 7.34 21.47 3.12
N LYS A 58 8.42 21.75 3.87
CA LYS A 58 8.42 21.69 5.34
C LYS A 58 7.46 22.68 6.00
N ARG A 59 6.99 23.71 5.29
CA ARG A 59 5.92 24.60 5.79
C ARG A 59 4.55 23.92 5.82
N ALA A 60 4.33 22.89 5.00
CA ALA A 60 3.07 22.15 4.95
C ALA A 60 3.08 20.93 5.90
N ALA A 61 4.21 20.25 6.05
CA ALA A 61 4.36 19.11 6.95
C ALA A 61 5.81 18.96 7.41
N THR A 62 6.03 18.79 8.71
CA THR A 62 7.38 18.74 9.31
C THR A 62 8.16 17.48 8.99
N ASP A 63 7.46 16.40 8.68
CA ASP A 63 7.92 15.03 8.42
C ASP A 63 8.00 14.69 6.91
N ILE A 64 7.87 15.69 6.04
CA ILE A 64 7.84 15.50 4.59
C ILE A 64 9.15 14.93 4.03
N THR A 65 9.02 13.90 3.19
CA THR A 65 10.10 13.33 2.39
C THR A 65 9.85 13.62 0.92
N VAL A 66 10.83 14.22 0.25
CA VAL A 66 10.69 14.65 -1.16
C VAL A 66 11.37 13.63 -2.07
N MET A 67 10.63 13.18 -3.08
CA MET A 67 11.07 12.16 -4.03
C MET A 67 10.83 12.59 -5.46
N ASN A 68 11.58 12.00 -6.39
CA ASN A 68 11.30 12.05 -7.81
C ASN A 68 10.68 10.73 -8.25
N VAL A 69 9.69 10.80 -9.14
CA VAL A 69 9.06 9.61 -9.73
C VAL A 69 9.83 9.16 -10.97
N LYS A 70 10.16 7.87 -11.02
CA LYS A 70 10.70 7.19 -12.20
C LYS A 70 9.59 7.00 -13.24
N SER A 71 9.41 8.00 -14.10
CA SER A 71 8.33 8.05 -15.09
C SER A 71 8.21 6.79 -15.96
N ALA A 72 9.33 6.16 -16.32
CA ALA A 72 9.32 4.91 -17.10
C ALA A 72 8.71 3.74 -16.30
N GLN A 73 9.07 3.60 -15.02
CA GLN A 73 8.56 2.53 -14.15
C GLN A 73 7.08 2.74 -13.82
N LEU A 74 6.66 3.99 -13.60
CA LEU A 74 5.23 4.30 -13.40
C LEU A 74 4.40 3.97 -14.65
N LYS A 75 4.86 4.35 -15.85
CA LYS A 75 4.17 3.99 -17.11
C LYS A 75 4.07 2.48 -17.28
N ARG A 76 5.14 1.75 -16.95
CA ARG A 76 5.16 0.28 -16.98
C ARG A 76 4.10 -0.30 -16.04
N LEU A 77 4.03 0.15 -14.79
CA LEU A 77 3.04 -0.31 -13.82
C LEU A 77 1.60 -0.06 -14.32
N VAL A 78 1.33 1.14 -14.83
CA VAL A 78 0.00 1.51 -15.34
C VAL A 78 -0.37 0.74 -16.61
N ALA A 79 0.61 0.30 -17.41
CA ALA A 79 0.38 -0.53 -18.58
C ALA A 79 0.15 -2.01 -18.21
N GLU A 80 1.04 -2.59 -17.41
CA GLU A 80 1.01 -4.02 -17.04
C GLU A 80 -0.15 -4.34 -16.09
N LYS A 81 -0.46 -3.45 -15.14
CA LYS A 81 -1.50 -3.62 -14.10
C LYS A 81 -1.52 -5.04 -13.50
N PRO A 82 -0.39 -5.52 -12.93
CA PRO A 82 -0.31 -6.87 -12.40
C PRO A 82 -1.30 -7.07 -11.25
N ASP A 83 -1.69 -8.31 -10.97
CA ASP A 83 -2.66 -8.57 -9.92
C ASP A 83 -2.09 -8.31 -8.52
N TYR A 84 -0.77 -8.41 -8.36
CA TYR A 84 -0.06 -8.21 -7.10
C TYR A 84 1.26 -7.49 -7.34
N LEU A 85 1.55 -6.47 -6.53
CA LEU A 85 2.78 -5.70 -6.62
C LEU A 85 3.33 -5.26 -5.27
N GLU A 86 4.63 -5.01 -5.25
CA GLU A 86 5.36 -4.46 -4.11
C GLU A 86 5.99 -3.14 -4.55
N ILE A 87 5.77 -2.08 -3.76
CA ILE A 87 6.48 -0.79 -3.92
C ILE A 87 7.07 -0.38 -2.58
N SER A 88 8.21 0.29 -2.65
CA SER A 88 8.89 0.85 -1.48
C SER A 88 9.10 2.34 -1.65
N PHE A 89 8.93 3.10 -0.58
CA PHE A 89 9.20 4.54 -0.56
C PHE A 89 9.80 4.96 0.79
N PRO A 90 10.73 5.92 0.81
CA PRO A 90 11.26 6.52 2.02
C PRO A 90 10.21 7.41 2.72
N PHE A 91 10.23 7.39 4.05
CA PHE A 91 9.45 8.26 4.94
C PHE A 91 10.32 8.67 6.14
N GLU A 92 10.03 9.82 6.77
CA GLU A 92 10.80 10.34 7.92
C GLU A 92 12.34 10.27 7.72
N GLY A 93 12.82 10.67 6.54
CA GLY A 93 14.22 10.52 6.16
C GLY A 93 14.44 9.23 5.37
N ASP A 94 15.20 8.28 5.92
CA ASP A 94 15.62 7.06 5.21
C ASP A 94 14.81 5.81 5.64
N LYS A 95 13.76 5.94 6.46
CA LYS A 95 12.91 4.78 6.84
C LYS A 95 12.16 4.31 5.61
N GLN A 96 12.51 3.13 5.11
CA GLN A 96 11.86 2.55 3.94
C GLN A 96 10.56 1.86 4.34
N ILE A 97 9.44 2.38 3.86
CA ILE A 97 8.13 1.73 3.96
C ILE A 97 7.94 0.91 2.69
N THR A 98 7.60 -0.37 2.85
CA THR A 98 7.27 -1.27 1.75
C THR A 98 5.84 -1.71 1.90
N VAL A 99 5.05 -1.61 0.83
CA VAL A 99 3.67 -2.07 0.81
C VAL A 99 3.52 -3.23 -0.17
N GLU A 100 2.75 -4.23 0.25
CA GLU A 100 2.34 -5.37 -0.57
C GLU A 100 0.87 -5.18 -0.93
N LEU A 101 0.60 -5.11 -2.22
CA LEU A 101 -0.66 -4.62 -2.76
C LEU A 101 -1.25 -5.62 -3.74
N TYR A 102 -2.56 -5.81 -3.71
CA TYR A 102 -3.31 -6.53 -4.73
C TYR A 102 -4.27 -5.61 -5.46
N LYS A 103 -4.53 -5.93 -6.72
CA LYS A 103 -5.36 -5.16 -7.63
C LYS A 103 -6.80 -5.15 -7.17
N ASN A 104 -7.40 -3.97 -7.09
CA ASN A 104 -8.77 -3.78 -6.67
C ASN A 104 -9.62 -3.29 -7.85
N GLN A 105 -10.67 -4.04 -8.20
CA GLN A 105 -11.63 -3.60 -9.21
C GLN A 105 -12.66 -2.68 -8.56
N ILE A 106 -12.57 -1.38 -8.86
CA ILE A 106 -13.48 -0.36 -8.30
C ILE A 106 -14.59 0.06 -9.25
N PHE A 107 -14.47 -0.29 -10.53
CA PHE A 107 -15.45 0.07 -11.56
C PHE A 107 -16.36 -1.10 -11.87
N THR A 108 -17.63 -0.79 -12.05
CA THR A 108 -18.60 -1.69 -12.68
C THR A 108 -18.43 -1.68 -14.20
N ASN A 109 -19.00 -2.67 -14.88
CA ASN A 109 -18.92 -2.78 -16.34
C ASN A 109 -19.61 -1.63 -17.08
N ASP A 110 -20.55 -0.94 -16.42
CA ASP A 110 -21.34 0.18 -16.93
C ASP A 110 -20.86 1.55 -16.40
N PHE A 111 -19.68 1.59 -15.77
CA PHE A 111 -19.11 2.83 -15.26
C PHE A 111 -18.95 3.86 -16.37
N LYS A 112 -19.44 5.08 -16.11
CA LYS A 112 -19.35 6.22 -17.02
C LYS A 112 -19.22 7.52 -16.23
N VAL A 113 -18.44 8.46 -16.78
CA VAL A 113 -18.35 9.82 -16.24
C VAL A 113 -19.31 10.70 -17.02
N VAL A 114 -20.20 11.38 -16.31
CA VAL A 114 -21.20 12.27 -16.89
C VAL A 114 -20.97 13.69 -16.35
N THR A 115 -20.91 14.67 -17.24
CA THR A 115 -20.78 16.09 -16.83
C THR A 115 -22.07 16.63 -16.23
N ASN A 116 -22.01 17.80 -15.62
CA ASN A 116 -23.21 18.52 -15.17
C ASN A 116 -24.19 18.88 -16.31
N LYS A 117 -23.75 18.77 -17.57
CA LYS A 117 -24.58 18.97 -18.77
C LYS A 117 -25.18 17.67 -19.33
N GLY A 118 -24.90 16.53 -18.70
CA GLY A 118 -25.38 15.21 -19.17
C GLY A 118 -24.50 14.56 -20.24
N GLU A 119 -23.34 15.14 -20.56
CA GLU A 119 -22.43 14.60 -21.58
C GLU A 119 -21.57 13.48 -21.00
N ILE A 120 -21.43 12.36 -21.73
CA ILE A 120 -20.53 11.27 -21.35
C ILE A 120 -19.10 11.65 -21.78
N VAL A 121 -18.17 11.59 -20.83
CA VAL A 121 -16.75 11.87 -21.08
C VAL A 121 -15.94 10.59 -21.07
N ASN A 122 -15.02 10.48 -22.03
CA ASN A 122 -14.03 9.41 -22.06
C ASN A 122 -13.07 9.57 -20.88
N TYR A 123 -13.24 8.72 -19.88
CA TYR A 123 -12.35 8.63 -18.72
C TYR A 123 -11.28 7.57 -18.99
N THR A 124 -10.02 7.87 -18.65
CA THR A 124 -8.93 6.89 -18.68
C THR A 124 -8.65 6.41 -17.26
N PRO A 125 -9.02 5.16 -16.90
CA PRO A 125 -8.75 4.59 -15.59
C PRO A 125 -7.26 4.50 -15.27
N GLY A 126 -6.93 4.69 -13.99
CA GLY A 126 -5.64 4.32 -13.41
C GLY A 126 -5.55 2.82 -13.11
N ALA A 127 -4.55 2.47 -12.31
CA ALA A 127 -4.43 1.16 -11.68
C ALA A 127 -4.62 1.32 -10.16
N TYR A 128 -5.57 0.57 -9.59
CA TYR A 128 -6.03 0.76 -8.22
C TYR A 128 -5.71 -0.48 -7.40
N TYR A 129 -5.12 -0.28 -6.24
CA TYR A 129 -4.63 -1.35 -5.39
C TYR A 129 -4.94 -1.10 -3.93
N ILE A 130 -5.11 -2.19 -3.19
CA ILE A 130 -5.26 -2.20 -1.73
C ILE A 130 -4.35 -3.28 -1.16
N GLY A 131 -3.88 -3.11 0.06
CA GLY A 131 -2.99 -4.07 0.68
C GLY A 131 -2.55 -3.64 2.07
N ILE A 132 -1.33 -4.01 2.44
CA ILE A 132 -0.77 -3.76 3.77
C ILE A 132 0.67 -3.22 3.66
N VAL A 133 1.15 -2.59 4.72
CA VAL A 133 2.58 -2.44 4.97
C VAL A 133 3.16 -3.82 5.25
N LYS A 134 4.22 -4.18 4.53
CA LYS A 134 4.84 -5.49 4.58
C LYS A 134 5.24 -5.87 6.00
N GLY A 135 4.77 -7.02 6.46
CA GLY A 135 5.01 -7.53 7.82
C GLY A 135 4.13 -6.92 8.91
N ASP A 136 3.20 -6.02 8.57
CA ASP A 136 2.21 -5.46 9.51
C ASP A 136 0.79 -5.82 9.05
N ASP A 137 0.27 -6.95 9.56
CA ASP A 137 -1.09 -7.44 9.29
C ASP A 137 -2.20 -6.57 9.89
N THR A 138 -1.84 -5.59 10.73
CA THR A 138 -2.77 -4.62 11.31
C THR A 138 -2.86 -3.33 10.50
N SER A 139 -1.99 -3.16 9.51
CA SER A 139 -1.99 -1.99 8.63
C SER A 139 -3.02 -2.09 7.50
N ILE A 140 -3.23 -0.98 6.81
CA ILE A 140 -3.95 -0.93 5.54
C ILE A 140 -3.28 0.07 4.61
N ALA A 141 -3.19 -0.28 3.33
CA ALA A 141 -2.63 0.57 2.30
C ALA A 141 -3.59 0.64 1.10
N ALA A 142 -3.69 1.80 0.47
CA ALA A 142 -4.43 1.99 -0.76
C ALA A 142 -3.65 2.91 -1.69
N PHE A 143 -3.44 2.48 -2.93
CA PHE A 143 -2.65 3.21 -3.91
C PHE A 143 -3.36 3.24 -5.27
N SER A 144 -3.34 4.41 -5.89
CA SER A 144 -3.83 4.66 -7.25
C SER A 144 -2.70 5.21 -8.10
N PHE A 145 -2.42 4.52 -9.21
CA PHE A 145 -1.37 4.88 -10.14
C PHE A 145 -1.97 5.36 -11.45
N PHE A 146 -1.57 6.55 -11.89
CA PHE A 146 -1.98 7.16 -13.15
C PHE A 146 -0.75 7.46 -14.01
N ASN A 147 -0.98 7.84 -15.26
CA ASN A 147 0.10 8.35 -16.11
C ASN A 147 0.63 9.68 -15.56
N GLY A 148 1.73 9.63 -14.81
CA GLY A 148 2.41 10.80 -14.26
C GLY A 148 1.87 11.31 -12.91
N ASP A 149 1.07 10.48 -12.23
CA ASP A 149 0.59 10.77 -10.88
C ASP A 149 0.46 9.50 -10.04
N ILE A 150 0.69 9.63 -8.74
CA ILE A 150 0.54 8.57 -7.75
C ILE A 150 -0.13 9.18 -6.53
N VAL A 151 -1.23 8.56 -6.11
CA VAL A 151 -1.94 8.90 -4.87
C VAL A 151 -1.99 7.66 -4.01
N GLY A 152 -1.54 7.77 -2.77
CA GLY A 152 -1.54 6.63 -1.87
C GLY A 152 -1.61 7.01 -0.41
N VAL A 153 -2.06 6.06 0.38
CA VAL A 153 -2.03 6.12 1.85
C VAL A 153 -1.60 4.76 2.39
N ALA A 154 -0.73 4.77 3.38
CA ALA A 154 -0.39 3.62 4.20
C ALA A 154 -0.67 3.99 5.67
N SER A 155 -1.59 3.25 6.29
CA SER A 155 -2.05 3.47 7.65
C SER A 155 -1.55 2.35 8.55
N THR A 156 -0.78 2.70 9.57
CA THR A 156 -0.25 1.76 10.58
C THR A 156 -0.64 2.23 11.98
N SER A 157 -0.60 1.34 12.97
CA SER A 157 -0.81 1.74 14.37
C SER A 157 0.35 2.58 14.93
N GLU A 158 1.57 2.42 14.40
CA GLU A 158 2.76 3.14 14.86
C GLU A 158 2.87 4.55 14.26
N LEU A 159 2.73 4.67 12.93
CA LEU A 159 2.97 5.92 12.18
C LEU A 159 1.70 6.71 11.88
N GLY A 160 0.52 6.16 12.19
CA GLY A 160 -0.73 6.72 11.71
C GLY A 160 -0.79 6.66 10.18
N ASN A 161 -1.20 7.77 9.54
CA ASN A 161 -1.39 7.83 8.09
C ASN A 161 -0.17 8.43 7.39
N VAL A 162 0.50 7.63 6.57
CA VAL A 162 1.54 8.09 5.66
C VAL A 162 0.92 8.31 4.28
N VAL A 163 0.91 9.56 3.82
CA VAL A 163 0.28 9.96 2.55
C VAL A 163 1.35 10.20 1.49
N LEU A 164 1.19 9.55 0.34
CA LEU A 164 2.01 9.76 -0.85
C LEU A 164 1.17 10.50 -1.90
N GLY A 165 1.65 11.66 -2.31
CA GLY A 165 0.96 12.47 -3.31
C GLY A 165 1.90 13.40 -4.05
N LYS A 166 1.48 13.82 -5.24
CA LYS A 166 2.21 14.81 -6.04
C LYS A 166 2.20 16.17 -5.36
N ALA A 167 3.39 16.67 -5.05
CA ALA A 167 3.54 18.04 -4.56
C ALA A 167 3.07 19.03 -5.63
N LYS A 168 2.23 19.98 -5.22
CA LYS A 168 1.85 21.10 -6.08
C LYS A 168 3.09 21.97 -6.33
N LYS A 169 3.19 22.57 -7.51
CA LYS A 169 4.09 23.71 -7.69
C LYS A 169 3.49 24.84 -6.85
N CYS A 170 4.12 25.14 -5.73
CA CYS A 170 3.84 26.34 -4.94
C CYS A 170 4.50 27.54 -5.61
#